data_AF-A0A2E6J110-F1
#
_entry.id   AF-A0A2E6J110-F1
#
_cell.length_a   1.000
_cell.length_b   1.000
_cell.length_c   1.000
_cell.angle_alpha   90.00
_cell.angle_beta   90.00
_cell.angle_gamma   90.00
#
_symmetry.space_group_name_H-M   'P 1'
#
loop_
_entity.id
_entity.type
_entity.pdbx_description
1 polymer ?
#
loop_
_entity_poly.entity_id
_entity_poly.type
_entity_poly.pdbx_seq_one_letter_code
_entity_poly.pdbx_strand_id
1 'polypeptide(L)' 'MNKFAKYLLTATTILVTATVAQAREQIRIVGSSTVYPFATVVAEKFGISSKFKTPVVESTGSGGGLKIFCQ' A
#
# COMPACT_ATOMS: atom_id res chain seq x y z
N MET A 1 -9.23 28.89 37.41
CA MET A 1 -8.16 28.47 36.49
C MET A 1 -8.25 27.00 36.06
N ASN A 2 -8.97 26.13 36.76
CA ASN A 2 -8.93 24.68 36.51
C ASN A 2 -9.80 24.18 35.34
N LYS A 3 -10.74 25.00 34.83
CA LYS A 3 -11.56 24.64 33.65
C LYS A 3 -10.80 24.88 32.35
N PHE A 4 -10.04 25.96 32.27
CA PHE A 4 -9.23 26.31 31.09
C PHE A 4 -8.13 25.26 30.84
N ALA A 5 -7.46 24.81 31.91
CA ALA A 5 -6.49 23.71 31.84
C ALA A 5 -7.12 22.39 31.38
N LYS A 6 -8.36 22.09 31.77
CA LYS A 6 -9.10 20.89 31.32
C LYS A 6 -9.46 20.96 29.84
N TYR A 7 -9.94 22.12 29.36
CA TYR A 7 -10.23 22.32 27.93
C TYR A 7 -8.97 22.22 27.07
N LEU A 8 -7.83 22.74 27.56
CA LEU A 8 -6.54 22.64 26.88
C LEU A 8 -6.04 21.19 26.80
N LEU A 9 -6.23 20.40 27.87
CA LEU A 9 -5.87 18.98 27.91
C LEU A 9 -6.73 18.13 26.95
N THR A 10 -8.03 18.41 26.87
CA THR A 10 -8.94 17.71 25.93
C THR A 10 -8.68 18.09 24.47
N ALA A 11 -8.24 19.32 24.20
CA ALA A 11 -7.86 19.75 22.85
C ALA A 11 -6.59 19.04 22.35
N THR A 12 -5.66 18.73 23.24
CA THR A 12 -4.42 18.02 22.88
C THR A 12 -4.66 16.54 22.57
N THR A 13 -5.63 15.89 23.22
CA THR A 13 -5.98 14.49 22.93
C THR A 13 -6.64 14.29 21.55
N ILE A 14 -7.33 15.30 21.01
CA ILE A 14 -7.98 15.22 19.69
C ILE A 14 -6.96 15.32 18.54
N LEU A 15 -5.81 15.97 18.78
CA LEU A 15 -4.77 16.13 17.76
C LEU A 15 -3.97 14.84 17.51
N VAL A 16 -3.93 13.92 18.48
CA VAL A 16 -3.12 12.67 18.40
C VAL A 16 -3.80 11.60 17.54
N THR A 17 -5.11 11.71 17.28
CA THR A 17 -5.84 10.78 16.39
C THR A 17 -5.77 11.18 14.91
N ALA A 18 -4.91 12.12 14.53
CA ALA A 18 -4.60 12.36 13.12
C ALA A 18 -3.97 11.08 12.55
N THR A 19 -4.81 10.31 11.88
CA THR A 19 -4.53 8.96 11.38
C THR A 19 -3.28 8.97 10.50
N VAL A 20 -2.25 8.23 10.90
CA VAL A 20 -1.17 7.82 10.00
C VAL A 20 -1.79 7.03 8.86
N ALA A 21 -1.71 7.56 7.65
CA ALA A 21 -2.13 6.81 6.46
C ALA A 21 -1.24 5.56 6.34
N GLN A 22 -1.79 4.39 6.65
CA GLN A 22 -1.16 3.09 6.40
C GLN A 22 -1.12 2.86 4.89
N ALA A 23 -0.13 3.45 4.22
CA ALA A 23 0.16 3.12 2.84
C ALA A 23 0.73 1.70 2.79
N ARG A 24 0.23 0.87 1.85
CA ARG A 24 0.85 -0.43 1.62
C ARG A 24 2.30 -0.22 1.17
N GLU A 25 3.23 -0.87 1.86
CA GLU A 25 4.66 -0.71 1.59
C GLU A 25 5.15 -1.49 0.35
N GLN A 26 4.30 -2.30 -0.28
CA GLN A 26 4.69 -3.17 -1.40
C GLN A 26 3.60 -3.23 -2.47
N ILE A 27 4.04 -3.15 -3.72
CA ILE A 27 3.20 -3.30 -4.90
C ILE A 27 2.91 -4.80 -5.12
N ARG A 28 1.64 -5.16 -5.27
CA ARG A 28 1.17 -6.49 -5.68
C ARG A 28 0.53 -6.39 -7.06
N ILE A 29 0.94 -7.28 -7.96
CA ILE A 29 0.50 -7.31 -9.36
C ILE A 29 -0.18 -8.65 -9.60
N VAL A 30 -1.42 -8.59 -10.07
CA VAL A 30 -2.23 -9.74 -10.48
C VAL A 30 -2.68 -9.53 -11.92
N GLY A 31 -2.79 -10.59 -12.72
CA GLY A 31 -3.18 -10.43 -14.12
C GLY A 31 -2.93 -11.65 -15.01
N SER A 32 -2.83 -11.38 -16.31
CA SER A 32 -2.71 -12.42 -17.33
C SER A 32 -1.48 -13.30 -17.16
N SER A 33 -1.70 -14.61 -17.20
CA SER A 33 -0.64 -15.61 -17.19
C SER A 33 0.26 -15.56 -18.43
N THR A 34 -0.21 -14.95 -19.53
CA THR A 34 0.60 -14.79 -20.75
C THR A 34 1.70 -13.74 -20.61
N VAL A 35 1.47 -12.70 -19.81
CA VAL A 35 2.45 -11.62 -19.56
C VAL A 35 3.22 -11.82 -18.25
N TYR A 36 2.81 -12.78 -17.42
CA TYR A 36 3.43 -13.10 -16.14
C TYR A 36 4.97 -13.22 -16.18
N PRO A 37 5.60 -14.00 -17.10
CA PRO A 37 7.06 -14.14 -17.11
C PRO A 37 7.75 -12.81 -17.45
N PHE A 38 7.18 -12.01 -18.36
CA PHE A 38 7.72 -10.70 -18.69
C PHE A 38 7.60 -9.71 -17.51
N ALA A 39 6.41 -9.64 -16.89
CA ALA A 39 6.16 -8.75 -15.76
C ALA A 39 7.05 -9.07 -14.55
N THR A 40 7.37 -10.35 -14.33
CA THR A 40 8.27 -10.79 -13.27
C THR A 40 9.68 -10.22 -13.46
N VAL A 41 10.24 -10.33 -14.67
CA VAL A 41 11.57 -9.78 -14.97
C VAL A 41 11.59 -8.25 -14.79
N VAL A 42 10.54 -7.56 -15.23
CA VAL A 42 10.43 -6.09 -15.05
C VAL A 42 10.37 -5.72 -13.56
N ALA A 43 9.60 -6.47 -12.76
CA ALA A 43 9.51 -6.24 -11.31
C ALA A 43 10.87 -6.43 -10.62
N GLU A 44 11.62 -7.48 -10.96
CA GLU A 44 12.96 -7.71 -10.44
C GLU A 44 13.92 -6.59 -10.83
N LYS A 45 13.93 -6.18 -12.11
CA LYS A 45 14.77 -5.08 -12.59
C LYS A 45 14.45 -3.77 -11.88
N PHE A 46 13.17 -3.49 -11.63
CA PHE A 46 12.73 -2.32 -10.87
C PHE A 46 13.20 -2.33 -9.40
N GLY A 47 13.19 -3.51 -8.77
CA GLY A 47 13.70 -3.68 -7.41
C GLY A 47 15.21 -3.47 -7.31
N ILE A 48 15.96 -3.85 -8.35
CA ILE A 48 17.42 -3.65 -8.42
C ILE A 48 17.76 -2.18 -8.72
N SER A 49 16.99 -1.53 -9.61
CA SER A 49 17.31 -0.17 -10.09
C SER A 49 16.76 0.96 -9.22
N SER A 50 15.84 0.66 -8.30
CA SER A 50 15.20 1.67 -7.45
C SER A 50 15.44 1.42 -5.97
N LYS A 51 15.05 2.40 -5.13
CA LYS A 51 15.07 2.28 -3.67
C LYS A 51 13.79 1.63 -3.12
N PHE A 52 12.85 1.28 -4.00
CA PHE A 52 11.55 0.72 -3.62
C PHE A 52 11.63 -0.81 -3.52
N LYS A 53 10.76 -1.39 -2.70
CA LYS A 53 10.64 -2.85 -2.57
C LYS A 53 10.22 -3.47 -3.92
N THR A 54 10.83 -4.61 -4.26
CA THR A 54 10.48 -5.38 -5.45
C THR A 54 8.98 -5.73 -5.44
N PRO A 55 8.23 -5.43 -6.52
CA PRO A 55 6.83 -5.81 -6.65
C PRO A 55 6.66 -7.33 -6.65
N VAL A 56 5.59 -7.81 -6.02
CA VAL A 56 5.19 -9.24 -6.08
C VAL A 56 4.27 -9.43 -7.27
N VAL A 57 4.60 -10.36 -8.16
CA VAL A 57 3.79 -10.70 -9.34
C VAL A 57 3.16 -12.08 -9.15
N GLU A 58 1.85 -12.18 -9.34
CA GLU A 58 1.08 -13.43 -9.23
C GLU A 58 0.33 -13.70 -10.55
N SER A 59 0.40 -14.95 -11.02
CA SER A 59 -0.30 -15.40 -12.23
C SER A 59 -1.71 -15.86 -11.86
N THR A 60 -2.72 -15.06 -12.22
CA THR A 60 -4.13 -15.31 -11.86
C THR A 60 -5.08 -15.35 -13.06
N GLY A 61 -4.55 -15.12 -14.27
CA GLY A 61 -5.33 -14.96 -15.50
C GLY A 61 -6.03 -13.60 -15.57
N SER A 62 -6.35 -13.07 -16.76
CA SER A 62 -6.91 -11.71 -16.90
C SER A 62 -8.20 -11.51 -16.11
N GLY A 63 -9.13 -12.47 -16.19
CA GLY A 63 -10.40 -12.41 -15.47
C GLY A 63 -10.24 -12.54 -13.95
N GLY A 64 -9.39 -13.47 -13.51
CA GLY A 64 -9.08 -13.65 -12.08
C GLY A 64 -8.34 -12.44 -11.50
N GLY A 65 -7.38 -11.90 -12.25
CA GLY A 65 -6.63 -10.70 -11.91
C GLY A 65 -7.50 -9.46 -11.80
N LEU A 66 -8.41 -9.23 -12.76
CA LEU A 66 -9.35 -8.10 -12.68
C LEU A 66 -10.28 -8.25 -11.46
N LYS A 67 -10.76 -9.46 -11.18
CA LYS A 67 -11.57 -9.72 -10.00
C LYS A 67 -10.83 -9.37 -8.71
N ILE A 68 -9.59 -9.83 -8.55
CA ILE A 68 -8.77 -9.54 -7.35
C ILE A 68 -8.41 -8.05 -7.29
N PHE A 69 -8.21 -7.39 -8.42
CA PHE A 69 -7.92 -5.96 -8.49
C PHE A 69 -9.10 -5.08 -8.04
N CYS A 70 -10.34 -5.50 -8.34
CA CYS A 70 -11.56 -4.77 -7.99
C CYS A 70 -12.14 -5.15 -6.61
N GLN A 71 -11.52 -6.08 -5.88
CA GLN A 71 -11.85 -6.39 -4.49
C GLN A 71 -11.24 -5.36 -3.54
#